data_AF-A0A429TIF6-F1
#
_entry.id   AF-A0A429TIF6-F1
#
_cell.length_a   1.000
_cell.length_b   1.000
_cell.length_c   1.000
_cell.angle_alpha   90.00
_cell.angle_beta   90.00
_cell.angle_gamma   90.00
#
_symmetry.space_group_name_H-M   'P 1'
#
loop_
_entity.id
_entity.type
_entity.pdbx_description
1 polymer ?
#
loop_
_entity_poly.entity_id
_entity_poly.type
_entity_poly.pdbx_seq_one_letter_code
_entity_poly.pdbx_strand_id
1 'polypeptide(L)'
;MASPSRAAARRPPATRVAMHTGRRGCPFRFHLYGRRDRSFTALADPAGSGHHAARAEGGRMDQLQGPERWAAGVVAGAAERALLARATGVVMALVPCTAGTAGRILANVAAAAGTSVQQLAENVLAGRAHTPADPALEARLHAEIGRAQPLPVTPPRSVPINHVRLREYLGVLRAARRRALAAPDDADGRAELNDAAQALCLLTGQRNAHAALVAAEHELASLRER
;
A
#
# COMPACT_ATOMS: atom_id res chain seq x y z
N MET A 1 33.68 67.36 -22.57
CA MET A 1 34.99 66.77 -22.24
C MET A 1 34.79 65.69 -21.17
N ALA A 2 35.37 64.51 -21.42
CA ALA A 2 35.61 63.38 -20.50
C ALA A 2 34.43 62.59 -19.89
N SER A 3 34.20 61.38 -20.45
CA SER A 3 33.93 60.14 -19.67
C SER A 3 35.17 59.77 -18.85
N PRO A 4 35.07 58.97 -17.75
CA PRO A 4 34.95 57.50 -17.80
C PRO A 4 34.05 56.98 -16.63
N SER A 5 33.82 55.71 -16.29
CA SER A 5 34.48 54.43 -16.56
C SER A 5 33.50 53.29 -16.23
N ARG A 6 33.51 52.23 -17.05
CA ARG A 6 32.84 50.95 -16.82
C ARG A 6 33.56 50.19 -15.69
N ALA A 7 32.81 49.67 -14.72
CA ALA A 7 33.26 48.58 -13.85
C ALA A 7 32.52 47.30 -14.25
N ALA A 8 33.30 46.35 -14.77
CA ALA A 8 32.86 45.03 -15.18
C ALA A 8 32.80 44.04 -14.00
N ALA A 9 31.79 43.17 -14.06
CA ALA A 9 31.80 41.75 -13.75
C ALA A 9 32.46 41.24 -12.46
N ARG A 10 31.66 40.51 -11.67
CA ARG A 10 32.06 39.20 -11.10
C ARG A 10 30.81 38.35 -10.81
N ARG A 11 30.55 37.38 -11.68
CA ARG A 11 29.65 36.24 -11.41
C ARG A 11 30.32 35.30 -10.41
N PRO A 12 29.62 34.79 -9.38
CA PRO A 12 30.13 33.71 -8.55
C PRO A 12 30.05 32.35 -9.30
N PRO A 13 31.00 31.41 -9.05
CA PRO A 13 31.06 30.13 -9.72
C PRO A 13 29.99 29.15 -9.24
N ALA A 14 29.52 28.31 -10.16
CA ALA A 14 28.60 27.22 -9.91
C ALA A 14 29.27 26.14 -9.04
N THR A 15 28.77 25.95 -7.83
CA THR A 15 29.17 24.83 -6.97
C THR A 15 28.51 23.55 -7.46
N ARG A 16 29.33 22.73 -8.13
CA ARG A 16 29.04 21.36 -8.54
C ARG A 16 28.92 20.50 -7.28
N VAL A 17 27.71 20.16 -6.85
CA VAL A 17 27.51 19.18 -5.77
C VAL A 17 27.72 17.79 -6.36
N ALA A 18 28.83 17.18 -5.96
CA ALA A 18 29.21 15.82 -6.31
C ALA A 18 28.19 14.82 -5.72
N MET A 19 27.72 13.91 -6.57
CA MET A 19 27.06 12.68 -6.15
C MET A 19 28.04 11.86 -5.31
N HIS A 20 27.73 11.66 -4.04
CA HIS A 20 28.42 10.68 -3.22
C HIS A 20 27.55 9.44 -3.08
N THR A 21 27.88 8.42 -3.87
CA THR A 21 27.39 7.05 -3.74
C THR A 21 28.05 6.39 -2.53
N GLY A 22 27.47 6.59 -1.35
CA GLY A 22 27.91 5.99 -0.09
C GLY A 22 27.01 4.85 0.35
N ARG A 23 27.33 3.62 -0.09
CA ARG A 23 26.80 2.37 0.44
C ARG A 23 27.45 2.09 1.80
N ARG A 24 26.64 1.65 2.77
CA ARG A 24 26.92 0.93 4.05
C ARG A 24 26.49 1.71 5.30
N GLY A 25 25.58 1.10 6.04
CA GLY A 25 25.25 1.49 7.41
C GLY A 25 23.85 1.06 7.86
N CYS A 26 23.58 -0.24 7.94
CA CYS A 26 22.60 -0.73 8.92
C CYS A 26 23.23 -0.55 10.31
N PRO A 27 22.49 0.01 11.28
CA PRO A 27 21.75 -0.88 12.18
C PRO A 27 20.34 -0.35 12.50
N PHE A 28 19.64 -1.04 13.40
CA PHE A 28 18.26 -0.82 13.87
C PHE A 28 17.18 -1.70 13.21
N ARG A 29 17.36 -2.99 13.47
CA ARG A 29 16.30 -3.99 13.47
C ARG A 29 15.45 -3.78 14.74
N PHE A 30 14.35 -3.03 14.64
CA PHE A 30 13.35 -3.03 15.70
C PHE A 30 12.44 -4.25 15.52
N HIS A 31 12.62 -5.23 16.40
CA HIS A 31 11.63 -6.26 16.66
C HIS A 31 10.44 -5.61 17.39
N LEU A 32 9.41 -5.24 16.63
CA LEU A 32 8.07 -5.01 17.18
C LEU A 32 7.18 -6.17 16.74
N TYR A 33 6.81 -6.98 17.74
CA TYR A 33 5.61 -7.81 17.83
C TYR A 33 5.24 -8.72 16.65
N GLY A 34 5.57 -10.00 16.81
CA GLY A 34 4.57 -11.07 16.75
C GLY A 34 3.83 -11.24 15.43
N ARG A 35 4.52 -11.81 14.44
CA ARG A 35 3.94 -12.51 13.29
C ARG A 35 3.00 -13.61 13.80
N ARG A 36 1.71 -13.29 13.98
CA ARG A 36 0.65 -14.30 14.02
C ARG A 36 0.12 -14.42 12.59
N ASP A 37 0.53 -15.49 11.93
CA ASP A 37 -0.20 -16.05 10.80
C ASP A 37 -1.67 -16.21 11.22
N ARG A 38 -2.52 -15.29 10.74
CA ARG A 38 -3.95 -15.57 10.68
C ARG A 38 -4.18 -16.18 9.31
N SER A 39 -4.11 -17.51 9.30
CA SER A 39 -4.75 -18.36 8.31
C SER A 39 -6.13 -17.80 8.02
N PHE A 40 -6.32 -17.37 6.78
CA PHE A 40 -7.63 -17.03 6.25
C PHE A 40 -8.35 -18.35 6.00
N THR A 41 -8.93 -18.94 7.05
CA THR A 41 -9.86 -20.06 6.89
C THR A 41 -11.19 -19.51 6.38
N ALA A 42 -11.57 -19.99 5.21
CA ALA A 42 -12.88 -19.79 4.60
C ALA A 42 -13.99 -20.07 5.62
N LEU A 43 -14.89 -19.11 5.77
CA LEU A 43 -16.17 -19.30 6.45
C LEU A 43 -17.05 -20.13 5.50
N ALA A 44 -17.10 -21.42 5.74
CA ALA A 44 -18.06 -22.33 5.13
C ALA A 44 -19.40 -22.24 5.87
N ASP A 45 -20.47 -22.28 5.08
CA ASP A 45 -21.86 -22.47 5.48
C ASP A 45 -22.05 -23.67 6.42
N PRO A 46 -22.88 -23.57 7.48
CA PRO A 46 -23.44 -24.75 8.13
C PRO A 46 -24.76 -25.17 7.45
N ALA A 47 -24.71 -26.40 6.90
CA ALA A 47 -25.72 -27.45 6.78
C ALA A 47 -27.15 -27.18 7.35
N GLY A 48 -28.23 -27.73 6.81
CA GLY A 48 -28.37 -28.76 5.76
C GLY A 48 -29.68 -29.55 5.91
N SER A 49 -29.71 -30.68 5.20
CA SER A 49 -30.50 -31.91 5.41
C SER A 49 -31.65 -32.20 4.43
N GLY A 50 -31.50 -33.35 3.76
CA GLY A 50 -32.50 -34.03 2.94
C GLY A 50 -31.92 -35.30 2.32
N HIS A 51 -32.17 -36.45 2.94
CA HIS A 51 -31.79 -37.81 2.53
C HIS A 51 -32.33 -38.24 1.16
N HIS A 52 -31.59 -39.07 0.41
CA HIS A 52 -31.86 -40.51 0.28
C HIS A 52 -30.86 -41.22 -0.67
N ALA A 53 -30.71 -42.52 -0.40
CA ALA A 53 -29.72 -43.45 -0.92
C ALA A 53 -29.96 -43.93 -2.35
N ALA A 54 -28.88 -44.31 -3.05
CA ALA A 54 -28.85 -45.47 -3.93
C ALA A 54 -27.41 -45.94 -4.16
N ARG A 55 -27.26 -47.26 -4.18
CA ARG A 55 -26.03 -48.07 -4.27
C ARG A 55 -25.99 -48.74 -5.64
N ALA A 56 -24.83 -48.74 -6.29
CA ALA A 56 -24.29 -49.75 -7.24
C ALA A 56 -23.23 -49.05 -8.12
N GLU A 57 -21.93 -49.32 -7.96
CA GLU A 57 -21.14 -50.45 -8.53
C GLU A 57 -20.27 -49.98 -9.70
N GLY A 58 -18.97 -50.29 -9.59
CA GLY A 58 -18.11 -50.65 -10.74
C GLY A 58 -17.74 -49.56 -11.73
N GLY A 59 -16.63 -48.85 -11.48
CA GLY A 59 -16.00 -48.06 -12.54
C GLY A 59 -14.71 -47.35 -12.13
N ARG A 60 -13.58 -48.03 -12.32
CA ARG A 60 -12.22 -47.47 -12.45
C ARG A 60 -11.83 -46.38 -11.43
N MET A 61 -11.28 -46.83 -10.30
CA MET A 61 -10.14 -46.14 -9.67
C MET A 61 -8.93 -46.27 -10.60
N ASP A 62 -8.85 -45.41 -11.61
CA ASP A 62 -7.62 -45.22 -12.38
C ASP A 62 -7.62 -43.84 -13.05
N GLN A 63 -7.57 -42.81 -12.22
CA GLN A 63 -6.88 -41.56 -12.58
C GLN A 63 -6.17 -41.06 -11.33
N LEU A 64 -4.91 -41.48 -11.23
CA LEU A 64 -3.88 -40.75 -10.52
C LEU A 64 -3.89 -39.30 -11.05
N GLN A 65 -4.66 -38.43 -10.38
CA GLN A 65 -4.48 -36.99 -10.47
C GLN A 65 -3.08 -36.70 -9.96
N GLY A 66 -2.12 -36.63 -10.88
CA GLY A 66 -0.71 -36.53 -10.56
C GLY A 66 -0.37 -35.29 -9.72
N PRO A 67 0.78 -35.33 -9.01
CA PRO A 67 1.26 -34.21 -8.17
C PRO A 67 1.40 -32.87 -8.93
N GLU A 68 1.46 -32.91 -10.26
CA GLU A 68 1.60 -31.73 -11.13
C GLU A 68 0.36 -30.81 -11.12
N ARG A 69 -0.86 -31.35 -10.98
CA ARG A 69 -2.08 -30.51 -10.90
C ARG A 69 -2.15 -29.72 -9.60
N TRP A 70 -1.68 -30.31 -8.51
CA TRP A 70 -1.58 -29.64 -7.21
C TRP A 70 -0.50 -28.57 -7.23
N ALA A 71 0.67 -28.87 -7.80
CA ALA A 71 1.74 -27.90 -7.97
C ALA A 71 1.29 -26.71 -8.84
N ALA A 72 0.59 -26.94 -9.95
CA ALA A 72 0.06 -25.87 -10.81
C ALA A 72 -0.96 -24.98 -10.07
N GLY A 73 -1.86 -25.55 -9.28
CA GLY A 73 -2.82 -24.78 -8.47
C GLY A 73 -2.15 -23.94 -7.37
N VAL A 74 -1.12 -24.48 -6.71
CA VAL A 74 -0.36 -23.75 -5.68
C VAL A 74 0.43 -22.59 -6.29
N VAL A 75 1.04 -22.80 -7.45
CA VAL A 75 1.81 -21.78 -8.18
C VAL A 75 0.89 -20.70 -8.74
N ALA A 76 -0.25 -21.06 -9.34
CA ALA A 76 -1.26 -20.10 -9.79
C ALA A 76 -1.77 -19.22 -8.64
N GLY A 77 -2.09 -19.84 -7.50
CA GLY A 77 -2.47 -19.09 -6.29
C GLY A 77 -1.34 -18.22 -5.74
N ALA A 78 -0.08 -18.61 -5.89
CA ALA A 78 1.07 -17.79 -5.47
C ALA A 78 1.26 -16.57 -6.37
N ALA A 79 1.11 -16.73 -7.69
CA ALA A 79 1.19 -15.64 -8.65
C ALA A 79 0.04 -14.64 -8.45
N GLU A 80 -1.19 -15.12 -8.21
CA GLU A 80 -2.34 -14.28 -7.90
C GLU A 80 -2.13 -13.48 -6.60
N ARG A 81 -1.66 -14.14 -5.53
CA ARG A 81 -1.32 -13.46 -4.28
C ARG A 81 -0.23 -12.40 -4.48
N ALA A 82 0.79 -12.69 -5.28
CA ALA A 82 1.85 -11.72 -5.59
C ALA A 82 1.32 -10.52 -6.37
N LEU A 83 0.47 -10.76 -7.38
CA LEU A 83 -0.22 -9.70 -8.13
C LEU A 83 -1.06 -8.80 -7.20
N LEU A 84 -1.89 -9.40 -6.35
CA LEU A 84 -2.70 -8.67 -5.38
C LEU A 84 -1.85 -7.86 -4.40
N ALA A 85 -0.73 -8.42 -3.93
CA ALA A 85 0.19 -7.73 -3.05
C ALA A 85 0.82 -6.49 -3.72
N ARG A 86 1.16 -6.59 -5.01
CA ARG A 86 1.68 -5.45 -5.80
C ARG A 86 0.63 -4.36 -5.98
N ALA A 87 -0.57 -4.72 -6.41
CA ALA A 87 -1.68 -3.77 -6.57
C ALA A 87 -2.03 -3.10 -5.23
N THR A 88 -2.00 -3.85 -4.13
CA THR A 88 -2.17 -3.32 -2.76
C THR A 88 -1.13 -2.24 -2.44
N GLY A 89 0.15 -2.49 -2.76
CA GLY A 89 1.22 -1.50 -2.59
C GLY A 89 0.98 -0.22 -3.39
N VAL A 90 0.53 -0.34 -4.64
CA VAL A 90 0.18 0.81 -5.48
C VAL A 90 -0.98 1.61 -4.88
N VAL A 91 -2.06 0.93 -4.47
CA VAL A 91 -3.22 1.61 -3.85
C VAL A 91 -2.82 2.34 -2.57
N MET A 92 -2.04 1.70 -1.69
CA MET A 92 -1.50 2.34 -0.48
C MET A 92 -0.58 3.53 -0.79
N ALA A 93 0.11 3.49 -1.93
CA ALA A 93 0.99 4.56 -2.34
C ALA A 93 0.24 5.69 -3.07
N LEU A 94 -0.94 5.45 -3.61
CA LEU A 94 -1.81 6.49 -4.14
C LEU A 94 -2.61 7.16 -3.01
N VAL A 95 -3.07 6.35 -2.05
CA VAL A 95 -3.95 6.75 -0.96
C VAL A 95 -3.36 6.30 0.35
N PRO A 96 -3.14 7.20 1.33
CA PRO A 96 -2.64 6.83 2.64
C PRO A 96 -3.67 5.95 3.36
N CYS A 97 -3.53 4.64 3.21
CA CYS A 97 -4.37 3.61 3.80
C CYS A 97 -3.51 2.41 4.22
N THR A 98 -4.08 1.53 5.04
CA THR A 98 -3.41 0.28 5.44
C THR A 98 -3.63 -0.79 4.39
N ALA A 99 -2.84 -1.86 4.42
CA ALA A 99 -3.00 -2.99 3.49
C ALA A 99 -4.41 -3.61 3.55
N GLY A 100 -5.01 -3.71 4.75
CA GLY A 100 -6.37 -4.20 4.91
C GLY A 100 -7.43 -3.29 4.27
N THR A 101 -7.25 -1.97 4.34
CA THR A 101 -8.15 -1.02 3.68
C THR A 101 -7.97 -1.06 2.16
N ALA A 102 -6.73 -1.12 1.67
CA ALA A 102 -6.44 -1.26 0.24
C ALA A 102 -7.06 -2.54 -0.36
N GLY A 103 -6.93 -3.68 0.32
CA GLY A 103 -7.57 -4.93 -0.10
C GLY A 103 -9.09 -4.82 -0.16
N ARG A 104 -9.71 -4.11 0.80
CA ARG A 104 -11.16 -3.86 0.80
C ARG A 104 -11.60 -2.95 -0.35
N ILE A 105 -10.84 -1.89 -0.64
CA ILE A 105 -11.09 -1.01 -1.79
C ILE A 105 -11.07 -1.83 -3.09
N LEU A 106 -10.03 -2.66 -3.28
CA LEU A 106 -9.94 -3.52 -4.47
C LEU A 106 -11.12 -4.49 -4.58
N ALA A 107 -11.50 -5.15 -3.48
CA ALA A 107 -12.64 -6.06 -3.48
C ALA A 107 -13.97 -5.35 -3.81
N ASN A 108 -14.21 -4.17 -3.24
CA ASN A 108 -15.42 -3.39 -3.48
C ASN A 108 -15.52 -2.90 -4.93
N VAL A 109 -14.42 -2.40 -5.49
CA VAL A 109 -14.37 -1.95 -6.89
C VAL A 109 -14.61 -3.12 -7.83
N ALA A 110 -13.99 -4.28 -7.57
CA ALA A 110 -14.16 -5.48 -8.37
C ALA A 110 -15.62 -5.95 -8.37
N ALA A 111 -16.23 -6.03 -7.18
CA ALA A 111 -17.63 -6.38 -7.02
C ALA A 111 -18.57 -5.39 -7.73
N ALA A 112 -18.36 -4.08 -7.57
CA ALA A 112 -19.16 -3.06 -8.21
C ALA A 112 -19.05 -3.08 -9.75
N ALA A 113 -17.89 -3.49 -10.28
CA ALA A 113 -17.63 -3.60 -11.71
C ALA A 113 -17.99 -4.96 -12.32
N GLY A 114 -18.41 -5.94 -11.51
CA GLY A 114 -18.68 -7.29 -12.00
C GLY A 114 -17.43 -7.97 -12.57
N THR A 115 -16.24 -7.62 -12.05
CA THR A 115 -14.95 -8.14 -12.49
C THR A 115 -14.26 -8.88 -11.35
N SER A 116 -13.22 -9.66 -11.67
CA SER A 116 -12.40 -10.31 -10.65
C SER A 116 -11.42 -9.31 -10.01
N VAL A 117 -11.04 -9.58 -8.75
CA VAL A 117 -10.01 -8.78 -8.07
C VAL A 117 -8.66 -8.89 -8.80
N GLN A 118 -8.40 -10.03 -9.46
CA GLN A 118 -7.22 -10.23 -10.30
C GLN A 118 -7.21 -9.26 -11.50
N GLN A 119 -8.29 -9.20 -12.28
CA GLN A 119 -8.41 -8.29 -13.44
C GLN A 119 -8.28 -6.82 -13.00
N LEU A 120 -8.87 -6.46 -11.86
CA LEU A 120 -8.70 -5.13 -11.31
C LEU A 120 -7.24 -4.85 -10.91
N ALA A 121 -6.55 -5.82 -10.30
CA ALA A 121 -5.15 -5.68 -9.93
C ALA A 121 -4.24 -5.52 -11.16
N GLU A 122 -4.50 -6.25 -12.24
CA GLU A 122 -3.85 -6.07 -13.54
C GLU A 122 -4.10 -4.65 -14.08
N ASN A 123 -5.34 -4.16 -14.03
CA ASN A 123 -5.69 -2.81 -14.47
C ASN A 123 -4.96 -1.71 -13.67
N VAL A 124 -4.86 -1.87 -12.34
CA VAL A 124 -4.12 -0.94 -11.46
C VAL A 124 -2.64 -0.87 -11.84
N LEU A 125 -2.02 -2.03 -12.11
CA LEU A 125 -0.62 -2.08 -12.53
C LEU A 125 -0.44 -1.52 -13.95
N ALA A 126 -1.41 -1.76 -14.84
CA ALA A 126 -1.39 -1.25 -16.21
C ALA A 126 -1.41 0.29 -16.25
N GLY A 127 -2.32 0.91 -15.50
CA GLY A 127 -2.41 2.38 -15.40
C GLY A 127 -1.13 3.00 -14.84
N ARG A 128 -0.47 2.31 -13.88
CA ARG A 128 0.81 2.75 -13.33
C ARG A 128 1.96 2.66 -14.33
N ALA A 129 1.98 1.62 -15.16
CA ALA A 129 2.98 1.41 -16.20
C ALA A 129 2.78 2.33 -17.42
N HIS A 130 1.80 3.24 -17.38
CA HIS A 130 1.36 4.05 -18.53
C HIS A 130 0.98 3.19 -19.74
N THR A 131 0.52 1.96 -19.47
CA THR A 131 -0.08 1.08 -20.46
C THR A 131 -1.59 1.29 -20.47
N PRO A 132 -2.30 0.88 -21.54
CA PRO A 132 -3.74 1.12 -21.64
C PRO A 132 -4.47 0.42 -20.48
N ALA A 133 -5.01 1.22 -19.56
CA ALA A 133 -5.93 0.78 -18.52
C ALA A 133 -7.37 1.09 -18.94
N ASP A 134 -8.31 0.31 -18.45
CA ASP A 134 -9.73 0.61 -18.58
C ASP A 134 -10.06 1.88 -17.76
N PRO A 135 -10.41 3.00 -18.43
CA PRO A 135 -10.68 4.26 -17.75
C PRO A 135 -11.94 4.20 -16.86
N ALA A 136 -12.88 3.29 -17.13
CA ALA A 136 -14.06 3.12 -16.29
C ALA A 136 -13.69 2.46 -14.96
N LEU A 137 -12.77 1.49 -14.97
CA LEU A 137 -12.23 0.88 -13.75
C LEU A 137 -11.39 1.87 -12.96
N GLU A 138 -10.58 2.69 -13.62
CA GLU A 138 -9.83 3.76 -12.95
C GLU A 138 -10.76 4.77 -12.28
N ALA A 139 -11.81 5.25 -12.97
CA ALA A 139 -12.77 6.20 -12.39
C ALA A 139 -13.49 5.60 -11.16
N ARG A 140 -13.87 4.32 -11.22
CA ARG A 140 -14.49 3.61 -10.10
C ARG A 140 -13.53 3.45 -8.91
N LEU A 141 -12.26 3.13 -9.18
CA LEU A 141 -11.23 3.06 -8.15
C LEU A 141 -11.07 4.42 -7.45
N HIS A 142 -10.99 5.51 -8.20
CA HIS A 142 -10.92 6.86 -7.61
C HIS A 142 -12.16 7.20 -6.78
N ALA A 143 -13.36 6.81 -7.23
CA ALA A 143 -14.59 7.02 -6.48
C ALA A 143 -14.62 6.24 -5.16
N GLU A 144 -14.22 4.96 -5.17
CA GLU A 144 -14.13 4.14 -3.95
C GLU A 144 -13.05 4.63 -2.99
N ILE A 145 -11.91 5.08 -3.52
CA ILE A 145 -10.87 5.76 -2.75
C ILE A 145 -11.44 7.00 -2.04
N GLY A 146 -12.27 7.79 -2.73
CA GLY A 146 -12.96 8.94 -2.14
C GLY A 146 -13.90 8.53 -1.00
N ARG A 147 -14.69 7.46 -1.19
CA ARG A 147 -15.61 6.93 -0.16
C ARG A 147 -14.88 6.33 1.04
N ALA A 148 -13.72 5.71 0.81
CA ALA A 148 -12.92 5.07 1.85
C ALA A 148 -12.12 6.07 2.71
N GLN A 149 -12.14 7.36 2.39
CA GLN A 149 -11.54 8.42 3.19
C GLN A 149 -12.57 8.92 4.23
N PRO A 150 -12.46 8.51 5.51
CA PRO A 150 -13.29 9.08 6.55
C PRO A 150 -12.87 10.52 6.82
N LEU A 151 -13.84 11.35 7.19
CA LEU A 151 -13.58 12.68 7.71
C LEU A 151 -12.68 12.59 8.95
N PRO A 152 -11.73 13.52 9.13
CA PRO A 152 -10.90 13.58 10.33
C PRO A 152 -11.79 13.65 11.56
N VAL A 153 -11.58 12.75 12.52
CA VAL A 153 -12.25 12.83 13.82
C VAL A 153 -11.32 13.62 14.73
N THR A 154 -11.81 14.68 15.37
CA THR A 154 -11.00 15.41 16.37
C THR A 154 -10.54 14.43 17.45
N PRO A 155 -9.22 14.20 17.62
CA PRO A 155 -8.76 13.23 18.60
C PRO A 155 -9.09 13.75 20.02
N PRO A 156 -9.38 12.86 20.98
CA PRO A 156 -9.47 13.26 22.38
C PRO A 156 -8.12 13.86 22.79
N ARG A 157 -8.13 15.13 23.22
CA ARG A 157 -6.95 15.99 23.49
C ARG A 157 -6.05 15.53 24.66
N SER A 158 -6.10 14.28 25.08
CA SER A 158 -5.50 13.83 26.34
C SER A 158 -4.09 13.23 26.21
N VAL A 159 -3.57 12.97 25.01
CA VAL A 159 -2.22 12.41 24.84
C VAL A 159 -1.29 13.44 24.20
N PRO A 160 -0.19 13.85 24.86
CA PRO A 160 0.80 14.73 24.26
C PRO A 160 1.43 14.05 23.03
N ILE A 161 1.39 14.74 21.89
CA ILE A 161 1.91 14.24 20.63
C ILE A 161 3.43 14.30 20.65
N ASN A 162 4.09 13.17 20.37
CA ASN A 162 5.54 13.13 20.21
C ASN A 162 5.93 13.60 18.81
N HIS A 163 6.23 14.90 18.68
CA HIS A 163 6.53 15.54 17.39
C HIS A 163 7.81 15.03 16.71
N VAL A 164 8.78 14.49 17.48
CA VAL A 164 9.99 13.87 16.91
C VAL A 164 9.61 12.60 16.16
N ARG A 165 8.86 11.70 16.81
CA ARG A 165 8.36 10.48 16.18
C ARG A 165 7.40 10.78 15.03
N LEU A 166 6.56 11.79 15.18
CA LEU A 166 5.65 12.23 14.11
C LEU A 166 6.42 12.62 12.83
N ARG A 167 7.48 13.43 12.97
CA ARG A 167 8.33 13.84 11.84
C ARG A 167 9.07 12.66 11.21
N GLU A 168 9.59 11.76 12.04
CA GLU A 168 10.27 10.53 11.60
C GLU A 168 9.34 9.67 10.75
N TYR A 169 8.16 9.29 11.27
CA TYR A 169 7.23 8.42 10.56
C TYR A 169 6.62 9.07 9.32
N LEU A 170 6.43 10.40 9.30
CA LEU A 170 6.06 11.10 8.06
C LEU A 170 7.17 11.02 7.00
N GLY A 171 8.44 11.12 7.41
CA GLY A 171 9.59 10.93 6.53
C GLY A 171 9.63 9.52 5.95
N VAL A 172 9.48 8.52 6.81
CA VAL A 172 9.41 7.09 6.44
C VAL A 172 8.25 6.84 5.47
N LEU A 173 7.04 7.29 5.81
CA LEU A 173 5.85 7.11 4.96
C LEU A 173 6.08 7.69 3.56
N ARG A 174 6.62 8.90 3.45
CA ARG A 174 6.88 9.56 2.16
C ARG A 174 7.96 8.82 1.36
N ALA A 175 9.00 8.33 2.03
CA ALA A 175 10.06 7.55 1.39
C ALA A 175 9.56 6.19 0.88
N ALA A 176 8.85 5.44 1.74
CA ALA A 176 8.23 4.16 1.41
C ALA A 176 7.20 4.31 0.28
N ARG A 177 6.41 5.39 0.28
CA ARG A 177 5.45 5.72 -0.80
C ARG A 177 6.16 5.89 -2.15
N ARG A 178 7.24 6.66 -2.21
CA ARG A 178 8.03 6.80 -3.45
C ARG A 178 8.62 5.46 -3.90
N ARG A 179 9.11 4.66 -2.96
CA ARG A 179 9.66 3.33 -3.25
C ARG A 179 8.59 2.38 -3.79
N ALA A 180 7.42 2.31 -3.16
CA ALA A 180 6.30 1.48 -3.59
C ALA A 180 5.77 1.87 -4.98
N LEU A 181 5.78 3.17 -5.33
CA LEU A 181 5.43 3.62 -6.68
C LEU A 181 6.50 3.28 -7.72
N ALA A 182 7.77 3.21 -7.33
CA ALA A 182 8.88 2.89 -8.24
C ALA A 182 9.08 1.39 -8.42
N ALA A 183 8.84 0.61 -7.36
CA ALA A 183 9.00 -0.83 -7.31
C ALA A 183 7.82 -1.48 -6.55
N PRO A 184 6.67 -1.71 -7.21
CA PRO A 184 5.49 -2.32 -6.57
C PRO A 184 5.76 -3.72 -5.98
N ASP A 185 6.73 -4.41 -6.56
CA ASP A 185 7.16 -5.77 -6.21
C ASP A 185 7.96 -5.81 -4.89
N ASP A 186 8.49 -4.66 -4.45
CA ASP A 186 9.26 -4.52 -3.22
C ASP A 186 8.37 -4.77 -1.98
N ALA A 187 8.49 -5.98 -1.43
CA ALA A 187 7.72 -6.40 -0.27
C ALA A 187 8.11 -5.63 1.00
N ASP A 188 9.39 -5.28 1.15
CA ASP A 188 9.88 -4.56 2.31
C ASP A 188 9.39 -3.11 2.28
N GLY A 189 9.41 -2.46 1.11
CA GLY A 189 8.85 -1.13 0.92
C GLY A 189 7.34 -1.05 1.21
N ARG A 190 6.57 -2.08 0.84
CA ARG A 190 5.14 -2.16 1.18
C ARG A 190 4.91 -2.37 2.69
N ALA A 191 5.71 -3.21 3.33
CA ALA A 191 5.63 -3.43 4.77
C ALA A 191 5.96 -2.14 5.53
N GLU A 192 7.04 -1.45 5.16
CA GLU A 192 7.44 -0.17 5.73
C GLU A 192 6.35 0.91 5.55
N LEU A 193 5.70 0.95 4.38
CA LEU A 193 4.57 1.85 4.13
C LEU A 193 3.38 1.56 5.06
N ASN A 194 3.03 0.28 5.25
CA ASN A 194 1.95 -0.13 6.15
C ASN A 194 2.28 0.20 7.61
N ASP A 195 3.50 -0.08 8.05
CA ASP A 195 3.94 0.14 9.43
C ASP A 195 4.00 1.63 9.75
N ALA A 196 4.49 2.46 8.83
CA ALA A 196 4.47 3.91 8.99
C ALA A 196 3.03 4.46 9.03
N ALA A 197 2.13 3.95 8.20
CA ALA A 197 0.71 4.33 8.24
C ALA A 197 0.06 3.95 9.58
N GLN A 198 0.34 2.76 10.12
CA GLN A 198 -0.15 2.33 11.43
C GLN A 198 0.45 3.15 12.57
N ALA A 199 1.74 3.43 12.52
CA ALA A 199 2.41 4.26 13.53
C ALA A 199 1.82 5.67 13.58
N LEU A 200 1.53 6.28 12.42
CA LEU A 200 0.86 7.58 12.37
C LEU A 200 -0.52 7.53 13.01
N CYS A 201 -1.34 6.52 12.69
CA CYS A 201 -2.65 6.33 13.33
C CYS A 201 -2.55 6.30 14.86
N LEU A 202 -1.58 5.56 15.41
CA LEU A 202 -1.35 5.48 16.85
C LEU A 202 -0.89 6.82 17.44
N LEU A 203 0.04 7.51 16.78
CA LEU A 203 0.59 8.79 17.25
C LEU A 203 -0.42 9.93 17.24
N THR A 204 -1.34 9.94 16.27
CA THR A 204 -2.37 10.98 16.13
C THR A 204 -3.71 10.59 16.74
N GLY A 205 -3.84 9.39 17.31
CA GLY A 205 -5.11 8.86 17.83
C GLY A 205 -6.19 8.65 16.76
N GLN A 206 -5.80 8.57 15.49
CA GLN A 206 -6.73 8.44 14.37
C GLN A 206 -6.95 6.97 14.03
N ARG A 207 -8.16 6.62 13.61
CA ARG A 207 -8.51 5.25 13.20
C ARG A 207 -8.18 4.97 11.73
N ASN A 208 -7.81 6.00 10.97
CA ASN A 208 -7.54 5.91 9.54
C ASN A 208 -6.26 6.66 9.19
N ALA A 209 -5.45 6.05 8.32
CA ALA A 209 -4.14 6.57 7.93
C ALA A 209 -4.21 7.91 7.17
N HIS A 210 -5.29 8.17 6.41
CA HIS A 210 -5.50 9.46 5.76
C HIS A 210 -5.76 10.56 6.80
N ALA A 211 -6.70 10.34 7.71
CA ALA A 211 -6.94 11.27 8.81
C ALA A 211 -5.69 11.46 9.68
N ALA A 212 -4.94 10.39 9.92
CA ALA A 212 -3.67 10.45 10.64
C ALA A 212 -2.62 11.31 9.93
N LEU A 213 -2.49 11.16 8.60
CA LEU A 213 -1.58 11.97 7.80
C LEU A 213 -1.95 13.46 7.86
N VAL A 214 -3.24 13.79 7.64
CA VAL A 214 -3.73 15.17 7.68
C VAL A 214 -3.51 15.79 9.06
N ALA A 215 -3.84 15.06 10.13
CA ALA A 215 -3.60 15.51 11.50
C ALA A 215 -2.10 15.72 11.77
N ALA A 216 -1.25 14.79 11.33
CA ALA A 216 0.19 14.87 11.51
C ALA A 216 0.80 16.09 10.79
N GLU A 217 0.35 16.37 9.57
CA GLU A 217 0.79 17.53 8.79
C GLU A 217 0.33 18.85 9.42
N HIS A 218 -0.92 18.93 9.88
CA HIS A 218 -1.45 20.08 10.60
C HIS A 218 -0.67 20.36 11.89
N GLU A 219 -0.40 19.33 12.69
CA GLU A 219 0.37 19.45 13.93
C GLU A 219 1.79 19.98 13.65
N LEU A 220 2.50 19.43 12.66
CA LEU A 220 3.83 19.93 12.31
C LEU A 220 3.83 21.34 11.71
N ALA A 221 2.76 21.75 11.02
CA ALA A 221 2.60 23.12 10.53
C ALA A 221 2.42 24.10 11.71
N SER A 222 1.56 23.76 12.67
CA SER A 222 1.30 24.59 13.85
C SER A 222 2.54 24.83 14.72
N LEU A 223 3.52 23.93 14.67
CA LEU A 223 4.80 24.09 15.38
C LEU A 223 5.77 25.04 14.69
N ARG A 224 5.61 25.30 13.39
CA ARG A 224 6.47 26.24 12.64
C ARG A 224 6.06 27.70 12.84
N GLU A 225 4.82 27.91 13.27
CA GLU A 225 4.21 29.22 13.52
C GLU A 225 4.41 29.70 14.97
N ARG A 226 5.01 28.86 15.82
CA ARG A 226 5.39 29.17 17.20
C ARG A 226 6.88 29.43 17.29
#